data_AF-A0A4S0JS33-F1
#
_entry.id   AF-A0A4S0JS33-F1
#
_cell.length_a   1.000
_cell.length_b   1.000
_cell.length_c   1.000
_cell.angle_alpha   90.00
_cell.angle_beta   90.00
_cell.angle_gamma   90.00
#
_symmetry.space_group_name_H-M   'P 1'
#
loop_
_entity.id
_entity.type
_entity.pdbx_description
1 polymer ?
#
loop_
_entity_poly.entity_id
_entity_poly.type
_entity_poly.pdbx_seq_one_letter_code
_entity_poly.pdbx_strand_id
1 'polypeptide(L)' 'MSSLESYFGALPDPRAGNATHRLGDLIVMMIAASLCGASKATEFSLFAQERRQALSRLIEYEVA' A
#
# COMPACT_ATOMS: atom_id res chain seq x y z
N MET A 1 32.75 19.75 -5.31
CA MET A 1 32.07 19.23 -4.11
C MET A 1 30.90 18.38 -4.60
N SER A 2 30.88 17.09 -4.29
CA SER A 2 29.77 16.21 -4.66
C SER A 2 28.51 16.62 -3.90
N SER A 3 27.39 16.81 -4.60
CA SER A 3 26.09 17.14 -4.01
C SER A 3 25.42 15.89 -3.45
N LEU A 4 24.47 16.06 -2.54
CA LEU A 4 23.68 14.95 -1.98
C LEU A 4 22.95 14.15 -3.08
N GLU A 5 22.51 14.85 -4.13
CA GLU A 5 21.91 14.27 -5.33
C GLU A 5 22.86 13.34 -6.10
N SER A 6 24.17 13.62 -6.12
CA SER A 6 25.14 12.74 -6.81
C SER A 6 25.31 11.37 -6.15
N TYR A 7 24.97 11.24 -4.87
CA TYR A 7 25.01 9.95 -4.15
C TYR A 7 23.63 9.26 -4.10
N PHE A 8 22.56 10.04 -4.00
CA PHE A 8 21.22 9.50 -3.68
C PHE A 8 20.19 9.69 -4.81
N GLY A 9 20.48 10.45 -5.86
CA GLY A 9 19.53 10.72 -6.95
C GLY A 9 19.14 9.49 -7.76
N ALA A 10 19.98 8.45 -7.76
CA ALA A 10 19.69 7.17 -8.41
C ALA A 10 18.93 6.18 -7.50
N LEU A 11 18.73 6.50 -6.20
CA LEU A 11 17.94 5.62 -5.34
C LEU A 11 16.48 5.73 -5.75
N PRO A 12 15.83 4.61 -6.12
CA PRO A 12 14.40 4.61 -6.35
C PRO A 12 13.70 5.04 -5.06
N ASP A 13 12.75 5.97 -5.16
CA ASP A 13 11.97 6.36 -3.99
C ASP A 13 11.19 5.14 -3.48
N PRO A 14 11.47 4.63 -2.27
CA PRO A 14 10.77 3.46 -1.72
C PRO A 14 9.28 3.73 -1.50
N ARG A 15 8.85 4.99 -1.55
CA ARG A 15 7.45 5.42 -1.47
C ARG A 15 6.80 5.63 -2.83
N ALA A 16 7.56 5.60 -3.93
CA ALA A 16 7.00 5.84 -5.27
C ALA A 16 5.85 4.87 -5.59
N GLY A 17 5.99 3.59 -5.23
CA GLY A 17 4.93 2.59 -5.43
C GLY A 17 3.76 2.68 -4.45
N ASN A 18 3.88 3.48 -3.38
CA ASN A 18 2.84 3.71 -2.37
C ASN A 18 2.23 5.14 -2.47
N ALA A 19 2.60 5.92 -3.49
CA ALA A 19 2.34 7.36 -3.50
C ALA A 19 0.88 7.72 -3.83
N THR A 20 0.14 6.82 -4.47
CA THR A 20 -1.15 7.13 -5.12
C THR A 20 -2.17 6.01 -4.96
N HIS A 21 -2.48 5.64 -3.72
CA HIS A 21 -3.67 4.82 -3.46
C HIS A 21 -4.91 5.69 -3.29
N ARG A 22 -6.03 5.26 -3.87
CA ARG A 22 -7.33 5.90 -3.61
C ARG A 22 -7.66 5.68 -2.13
N LEU A 23 -7.90 6.78 -1.40
CA LEU A 23 -8.22 6.70 0.03
C LEU A 23 -9.42 5.76 0.30
N GLY A 24 -10.41 5.75 -0.58
CA GLY A 24 -11.56 4.85 -0.48
C GLY A 24 -11.17 3.37 -0.48
N ASP A 25 -10.22 2.97 -1.33
CA ASP A 25 -9.75 1.59 -1.42
C ASP A 25 -9.00 1.18 -0.15
N LEU A 26 -8.20 2.09 0.40
CA LEU A 26 -7.53 1.87 1.68
C LEU A 26 -8.54 1.71 2.83
N ILE A 27 -9.59 2.55 2.87
CA ILE A 27 -10.63 2.46 3.90
C ILE A 27 -11.40 1.15 3.80
N VAL A 28 -11.81 0.73 2.60
CA VAL A 28 -12.53 -0.53 2.38
C VAL A 28 -11.69 -1.72 2.83
N MET A 29 -10.42 -1.76 2.45
CA MET A 29 -9.47 -2.80 2.88
C MET A 29 -9.32 -2.82 4.40
N MET A 30 -9.09 -1.66 5.03
CA MET A 30 -8.89 -1.56 6.48
C MET A 30 -10.13 -2.01 7.25
N ILE A 31 -11.33 -1.61 6.82
CA ILE A 31 -12.58 -2.06 7.42
C ILE A 31 -12.74 -3.58 7.30
N ALA A 32 -12.54 -4.13 6.10
CA ALA A 32 -12.66 -5.57 5.88
C ALA A 32 -11.69 -6.37 6.76
N ALA A 33 -10.44 -5.90 6.86
CA ALA A 33 -9.44 -6.53 7.68
C ALA A 33 -9.74 -6.39 9.18
N SER A 34 -10.21 -5.23 9.64
CA SER A 34 -10.61 -5.00 11.04
C SER A 34 -11.80 -5.85 11.45
N LEU A 35 -12.78 -6.04 10.56
CA LEU A 35 -13.90 -6.97 10.79
C LEU A 35 -13.42 -8.42 10.93
N CYS A 36 -12.29 -8.76 10.32
CA CYS A 36 -11.62 -10.05 10.48
C CYS A 36 -10.60 -10.09 11.64
N GLY A 37 -10.55 -9.06 12.47
CA GLY A 37 -9.72 -9.02 13.69
C GLY A 37 -8.33 -8.38 13.52
N ALA A 38 -8.01 -7.77 12.37
CA ALA A 38 -6.76 -7.04 12.20
C ALA A 38 -6.77 -5.69 12.94
N SER A 39 -5.66 -5.39 13.61
CA SER A 39 -5.45 -4.22 14.48
C SER A 39 -4.16 -3.46 14.18
N LYS A 40 -3.21 -4.08 13.46
CA LYS A 40 -1.90 -3.50 13.14
C LYS A 40 -1.72 -3.34 11.64
N ALA A 41 -0.86 -2.39 11.26
CA ALA A 41 -0.51 -2.14 9.85
C ALA A 41 0.01 -3.40 9.12
N THR A 42 0.82 -4.22 9.80
CA THR A 42 1.34 -5.49 9.26
C THR A 42 0.25 -6.54 9.05
N GLU A 43 -0.79 -6.52 9.89
CA GLU A 43 -1.95 -7.41 9.76
C GLU A 43 -2.83 -6.97 8.59
N PHE A 44 -2.99 -5.67 8.38
CA PHE A 44 -3.66 -5.12 7.20
C PHE A 44 -2.92 -5.48 5.91
N SER A 45 -1.59 -5.36 5.88
CA SER A 45 -0.81 -5.75 4.70
C SER A 45 -0.89 -7.24 4.42
N LEU A 46 -0.85 -8.09 5.46
CA LEU A 46 -1.00 -9.53 5.32
C LEU A 46 -2.40 -9.89 4.81
N PHE A 47 -3.44 -9.29 5.39
CA PHE A 47 -4.82 -9.47 4.93
C PHE A 47 -4.99 -9.09 3.46
N ALA A 48 -4.41 -7.96 3.05
CA ALA A 48 -4.46 -7.49 1.66
C ALA A 48 -3.81 -8.46 0.67
N GLN A 49 -2.74 -9.14 1.08
CA GLN A 49 -2.06 -10.16 0.29
C GLN A 49 -2.88 -11.45 0.23
N GLU A 50 -3.27 -11.99 1.38
CA GLU A 50 -3.98 -13.28 1.50
C GLU A 50 -5.40 -13.25 0.91
N ARG A 51 -6.07 -12.10 0.98
CA ARG A 51 -7.45 -11.91 0.49
C ARG A 51 -7.52 -11.10 -0.79
N ARG A 52 -6.42 -10.98 -1.54
CA ARG A 52 -6.34 -10.22 -2.80
C ARG A 52 -7.47 -10.56 -3.77
N GLN A 53 -7.78 -11.84 -3.96
CA GLN A 53 -8.85 -12.27 -4.87
C GLN A 53 -10.24 -11.75 -4.47
N ALA A 54 -10.53 -11.70 -3.16
CA ALA A 54 -11.80 -11.20 -2.65
C ALA A 54 -11.84 -9.67 -2.71
N LEU A 55 -10.76 -9.01 -2.31
CA LEU A 55 -10.62 -7.56 -2.32
C LEU A 55 -10.64 -6.97 -3.73
N SER A 56 -10.11 -7.68 -4.74
CA SER A 56 -10.13 -7.22 -6.14
C SER A 56 -11.54 -7.07 -6.72
N ARG A 57 -12.59 -7.50 -6.00
CA ARG A 57 -14.00 -7.27 -6.36
C ARG A 57 -14.54 -5.94 -5.82
N LEU A 58 -13.83 -5.32 -4.88
CA LEU A 58 -14.26 -4.15 -4.12
C LEU A 58 -13.33 -2.95 -4.29
N ILE A 59 -12.03 -3.19 -4.53
CA ILE A 59 -10.99 -2.17 -4.63
C ILE A 59 -10.08 -2.42 -5.83
N GLU A 60 -9.50 -1.36 -6.37
CA GLU A 60 -8.54 -1.43 -7.47
C GLU A 60 -7.11 -1.47 -6.92
N TYR A 61 -6.35 -2.52 -7.25
CA TYR A 61 -4.95 -2.66 -6.86
C TYR A 61 -3.99 -1.90 -7.79
N GLU A 62 -4.45 -1.56 -8.98
CA GLU A 62 -3.69 -0.83 -9.99
C GLU A 62 -4.40 0.50 -10.27
N VAL A 63 -3.98 1.54 -9.55
CA VAL A 63 -4.05 2.91 -10.04
C VAL A 63 -2.66 3.48 -9.88
N ALA A 64 -2.17 4.03 -11.00
CA ALA A 64 -0.80 4.48 -11.28
C ALA A 64 -0.17 5.39 -10.22
#